data_AF-A0A7X0DCF3-F1
#
_entry.id   AF-A0A7X0DCF3-F1
#
_cell.length_a   1.000
_cell.length_b   1.000
_cell.length_c   1.000
_cell.angle_alpha   90.00
_cell.angle_beta   90.00
_cell.angle_gamma   90.00
#
_symmetry.space_group_name_H-M   'P 1'
#
loop_
_entity.id
_entity.type
_entity.pdbx_description
1 polymer ?
#
loop_
_entity_poly.entity_id
_entity_poly.type
_entity_poly.pdbx_seq_one_letter_code
_entity_poly.pdbx_strand_id
1 'polypeptide(L)'
;MWMAINAGFAAYDGYKAFKKGGWKAAAIAVGVGLVGGAAFKGAKIAYRVYKARRAQRFSGKLNLQFFASVSKKSVLKGAMLPTKGKIRYVPPRNWTPSQPLPRKGGGHIDRFGNIWTKGPSRTKGEPFEWDVQLSKRGKQMLGHLSRDGSHLNVSLKGRITH
;
A
#
# COMPACT_ATOMS: atom_id res chain seq x y z
N MET A 1 -6.73 -43.64 -48.92
CA MET A 1 -5.64 -42.67 -49.17
C MET A 1 -6.26 -41.29 -49.41
N TRP A 2 -6.63 -40.56 -48.35
CA TRP A 2 -7.17 -39.17 -48.42
C TRP A 2 -6.87 -38.37 -47.13
N MET A 3 -6.79 -39.04 -45.99
CA MET A 3 -6.48 -38.41 -44.69
C MET A 3 -5.00 -38.04 -44.48
N ALA A 4 -4.07 -38.66 -45.20
CA ALA A 4 -2.63 -38.42 -45.02
C ALA A 4 -2.12 -37.13 -45.70
N ILE A 5 -2.85 -36.64 -46.72
CA ILE A 5 -2.41 -35.48 -47.52
C ILE A 5 -2.77 -34.15 -46.82
N ASN A 6 -3.87 -34.09 -46.08
CA ASN A 6 -4.29 -32.86 -45.36
C ASN A 6 -3.53 -32.62 -44.04
N ALA A 7 -3.03 -33.68 -43.39
CA ALA A 7 -2.28 -33.53 -42.14
C ALA A 7 -0.86 -32.96 -42.36
N GLY A 8 -0.25 -33.23 -43.52
CA GLY A 8 1.10 -32.77 -43.85
C GLY A 8 1.20 -31.25 -44.06
N PHE A 9 0.18 -30.63 -44.67
CA PHE A 9 0.17 -29.18 -44.91
C PHE A 9 -0.01 -28.36 -43.62
N ALA A 10 -0.86 -28.81 -42.70
CA ALA A 10 -1.11 -28.11 -41.43
C ALA A 10 0.13 -28.11 -40.51
N ALA A 11 0.91 -29.20 -40.52
CA ALA A 11 2.16 -29.28 -39.77
C ALA A 11 3.25 -28.37 -40.38
N TYR A 12 3.31 -28.27 -41.71
CA TYR A 12 4.30 -27.47 -42.42
C TYR A 12 4.07 -25.96 -42.29
N ASP A 13 2.80 -25.51 -42.35
CA ASP A 13 2.46 -24.10 -42.12
C ASP A 13 2.68 -23.67 -40.67
N GLY A 14 2.45 -24.56 -39.70
CA GLY A 14 2.82 -24.33 -38.29
C GLY A 14 4.33 -24.13 -38.11
N TYR A 15 5.16 -24.89 -38.82
CA TYR A 15 6.62 -24.79 -38.76
C TYR A 15 7.15 -23.49 -39.40
N LYS A 16 6.59 -23.05 -40.54
CA LYS A 16 6.95 -21.75 -41.14
C LYS A 16 6.55 -20.57 -40.26
N ALA A 17 5.39 -20.63 -39.61
CA ALA A 17 4.94 -19.58 -38.68
C ALA A 17 5.83 -19.50 -37.43
N PHE A 18 6.31 -20.64 -36.92
CA PHE A 18 7.26 -20.71 -35.81
C PHE A 18 8.57 -19.98 -36.10
N LYS A 19 9.15 -20.17 -37.30
CA LYS A 19 10.40 -19.50 -37.69
C LYS A 19 10.27 -17.98 -37.86
N LYS A 20 9.09 -17.45 -38.19
CA LYS A 20 8.87 -16.01 -38.40
C LYS A 20 8.39 -15.25 -37.16
N GLY A 21 7.66 -15.87 -36.23
CA GLY A 21 7.00 -15.19 -35.10
C GLY A 21 7.35 -15.70 -33.70
N GLY A 22 8.22 -16.70 -33.59
CA GLY A 22 8.59 -17.33 -32.31
C GLY A 22 7.49 -18.17 -31.68
N TRP A 23 7.79 -18.81 -30.55
CA TRP A 23 6.97 -19.85 -29.91
C TRP A 23 5.51 -19.48 -29.61
N LYS A 24 5.19 -18.17 -29.49
CA LYS A 24 3.82 -17.69 -29.25
C LYS A 24 2.94 -17.69 -30.50
N ALA A 25 3.51 -17.47 -31.69
CA ALA A 25 2.75 -17.50 -32.95
C ALA A 25 2.41 -18.95 -33.36
N ALA A 26 3.34 -19.87 -33.12
CA ALA A 26 3.12 -21.30 -33.36
C ALA A 26 2.01 -21.90 -32.48
N ALA A 27 1.93 -21.48 -31.20
CA ALA A 27 0.88 -21.93 -30.29
C ALA A 27 -0.52 -21.45 -30.72
N ILE A 28 -0.63 -20.25 -31.33
CA ILE A 28 -1.89 -19.72 -31.83
C ILE A 28 -2.31 -20.43 -33.13
N ALA A 29 -1.37 -20.68 -34.05
CA ALA A 29 -1.66 -21.38 -35.31
C ALA A 29 -2.13 -22.83 -35.09
N VAL A 30 -1.49 -23.58 -34.17
CA VAL A 30 -1.95 -24.93 -33.78
C VAL A 30 -3.30 -24.88 -33.06
N GLY A 31 -3.53 -23.84 -32.24
CA GLY A 31 -4.83 -23.63 -31.57
C GLY A 31 -5.98 -23.26 -32.52
N VAL A 32 -5.70 -22.63 -33.67
CA VAL A 32 -6.70 -22.28 -34.69
C VAL A 32 -7.03 -23.49 -35.59
N GLY A 33 -6.11 -24.45 -35.78
CA GLY A 33 -6.37 -25.68 -36.53
C GLY A 33 -7.20 -26.74 -35.80
N LEU A 34 -7.34 -26.63 -34.48
CA LEU A 34 -8.20 -27.50 -33.65
C LEU A 34 -9.49 -26.76 -33.27
N VAL A 35 -10.37 -26.52 -34.24
CA VAL A 35 -11.71 -25.95 -33.96
C VAL A 35 -12.63 -27.04 -33.41
N GLY A 36 -12.38 -27.45 -32.17
CA GLY A 36 -13.30 -28.19 -31.33
C GLY A 36 -13.67 -27.35 -30.12
N GLY A 37 -14.97 -27.18 -29.83
CA GLY A 37 -15.48 -26.23 -28.82
C GLY A 37 -14.91 -26.37 -27.40
N ALA A 38 -14.32 -27.53 -27.05
CA ALA A 38 -13.63 -27.75 -25.78
C ALA A 38 -12.23 -27.08 -25.72
N ALA A 39 -11.47 -27.10 -26.82
CA ALA A 39 -10.13 -26.52 -26.88
C ALA A 39 -10.16 -24.99 -26.77
N PHE A 40 -11.13 -24.34 -27.44
CA PHE A 40 -11.34 -22.89 -27.35
C PHE A 40 -11.75 -22.44 -25.93
N LYS A 41 -12.61 -23.20 -25.24
CA LYS A 41 -12.98 -22.94 -23.84
C LYS A 41 -11.76 -23.08 -22.91
N GLY A 42 -10.95 -24.12 -23.11
CA GLY A 42 -9.71 -24.33 -22.35
C GLY A 42 -8.71 -23.17 -22.52
N ALA A 43 -8.49 -22.72 -23.75
CA ALA A 43 -7.61 -21.59 -24.04
C ALA A 43 -8.08 -20.27 -23.39
N LYS A 44 -9.39 -19.99 -23.41
CA LYS A 44 -9.97 -18.79 -22.78
C LYS A 44 -9.79 -18.81 -21.26
N ILE A 45 -9.97 -19.97 -20.64
CA ILE A 45 -9.75 -20.15 -19.19
C ILE A 45 -8.27 -19.96 -18.85
N ALA A 46 -7.37 -20.62 -19.59
CA ALA A 46 -5.92 -20.50 -19.39
C ALA A 46 -5.45 -19.05 -19.54
N TYR A 47 -5.96 -18.31 -20.53
CA TYR A 47 -5.63 -16.91 -20.74
C TYR A 47 -6.14 -16.00 -19.60
N ARG A 48 -7.35 -16.24 -19.09
CA ARG A 48 -7.89 -15.52 -17.92
C ARG A 48 -7.05 -15.78 -16.67
N VAL A 49 -6.66 -17.04 -16.43
CA VAL A 49 -5.77 -17.43 -15.32
C VAL A 49 -4.39 -16.80 -15.47
N TYR A 50 -3.82 -16.78 -16.68
CA TYR A 50 -2.54 -16.10 -16.95
C TYR A 50 -2.62 -14.60 -16.67
N LYS A 51 -3.66 -13.92 -17.19
CA LYS A 51 -3.87 -12.47 -16.97
C LYS A 51 -4.06 -12.17 -15.48
N ALA A 52 -4.84 -13.00 -14.77
CA ALA A 52 -5.05 -12.87 -13.32
C ALA A 52 -3.74 -13.08 -12.52
N ARG A 53 -2.97 -14.13 -12.82
CA ARG A 53 -1.67 -14.38 -12.17
C ARG A 53 -0.65 -13.28 -12.44
N ARG A 54 -0.62 -12.73 -13.66
CA ARG A 54 0.23 -11.59 -14.02
C ARG A 54 -0.16 -10.33 -13.25
N ALA A 55 -1.46 -10.06 -13.11
CA ALA A 55 -1.97 -8.96 -12.31
C ALA A 55 -1.62 -9.13 -10.83
N GLN A 56 -1.80 -10.32 -10.26
CA GLN A 56 -1.44 -10.61 -8.86
C GLN A 56 0.06 -10.43 -8.58
N ARG A 57 0.94 -10.88 -9.49
CA ARG A 57 2.39 -10.67 -9.39
C ARG A 57 2.77 -9.19 -9.46
N PHE A 58 2.05 -8.40 -10.25
CA PHE A 58 2.26 -6.95 -10.35
C PHE A 58 1.76 -6.23 -9.09
N SER A 59 0.58 -6.61 -8.55
CA SER A 59 0.05 -6.07 -7.29
C SER A 59 0.93 -6.37 -6.08
N GLY A 60 1.51 -7.57 -5.99
CA GLY A 60 2.46 -7.91 -4.93
C GLY A 60 3.74 -7.07 -4.99
N LYS A 61 4.23 -6.79 -6.20
CA LYS A 61 5.43 -5.97 -6.42
C LYS A 61 5.16 -4.47 -6.20
N LEU A 62 3.98 -3.99 -6.58
CA LEU A 62 3.50 -2.63 -6.28
C LEU A 62 3.37 -2.39 -4.79
N ASN A 63 2.70 -3.28 -4.05
CA ASN A 63 2.55 -3.14 -2.59
C ASN A 63 3.92 -3.13 -1.88
N LEU A 64 4.82 -4.05 -2.22
CA LEU A 64 6.13 -4.12 -1.56
C LEU A 64 7.00 -2.87 -1.85
N GLN A 65 6.99 -2.35 -3.08
CA GLN A 65 7.71 -1.12 -3.45
C GLN A 65 7.07 0.15 -2.84
N PHE A 66 5.74 0.19 -2.76
CA PHE A 66 5.00 1.29 -2.16
C PHE A 66 5.30 1.37 -0.65
N PHE A 67 5.23 0.25 0.08
CA PHE A 67 5.55 0.20 1.51
C PHE A 67 7.06 0.34 1.81
N ALA A 68 7.94 -0.15 0.93
CA ALA A 68 9.39 0.03 1.08
C ALA A 68 9.86 1.49 0.91
N SER A 69 9.04 2.35 0.28
CA SER A 69 9.38 3.77 0.01
C SER A 69 8.59 4.78 0.85
N VAL A 70 7.68 4.35 1.74
CA VAL A 70 6.95 5.32 2.60
C VAL A 70 7.90 5.90 3.64
N SER A 71 8.17 7.19 3.54
CA SER A 71 8.95 7.89 4.57
C SER A 71 8.16 8.01 5.88
N LYS A 72 8.86 8.02 7.04
CA LYS A 72 8.26 8.29 8.37
C LYS A 72 7.36 9.53 8.33
N LYS A 73 7.84 10.60 7.70
CA LYS A 73 7.12 11.87 7.57
C LYS A 73 5.81 11.74 6.80
N SER A 74 5.76 10.89 5.77
CA SER A 74 4.54 10.64 5.00
C SER A 74 3.46 9.98 5.86
N VAL A 75 3.82 8.94 6.63
CA VAL A 75 2.89 8.27 7.54
C VAL A 75 2.35 9.24 8.59
N LEU A 76 3.22 10.04 9.21
CA LEU A 76 2.81 11.01 10.22
C LEU A 76 1.88 12.08 9.64
N LYS A 77 2.17 12.59 8.43
CA LYS A 77 1.27 13.52 7.72
C LYS A 77 -0.07 12.89 7.38
N GLY A 78 -0.09 11.63 6.94
CA GLY A 78 -1.32 10.89 6.66
C GLY A 78 -2.20 10.71 7.91
N ALA A 79 -1.58 10.57 9.08
CA ALA A 79 -2.26 10.58 10.37
C ALA A 79 -2.58 11.98 10.92
N MET A 80 -2.26 13.05 10.17
CA MET A 80 -2.40 14.45 10.59
C MET A 80 -1.64 14.79 11.89
N LEU A 81 -0.55 14.07 12.16
CA LEU A 81 0.33 14.32 13.30
C LEU A 81 1.31 15.46 12.96
N PRO A 82 1.56 16.41 13.89
CA PRO A 82 2.43 17.55 13.63
C PRO A 82 3.88 17.10 13.48
N THR A 83 4.44 17.34 12.29
CA THR A 83 5.85 17.05 11.96
C THR A 83 6.74 18.30 11.94
N LYS A 84 6.14 19.47 12.22
CA LYS A 84 6.76 20.80 12.28
C LYS A 84 6.22 21.54 13.51
N GLY A 85 6.78 22.71 13.83
CA GLY A 85 6.37 23.51 14.98
C GLY A 85 7.15 23.19 16.25
N LYS A 86 6.75 23.82 17.35
CA LYS A 86 7.42 23.70 18.66
C LYS A 86 7.15 22.33 19.29
N ILE A 87 5.91 21.85 19.21
CA ILE A 87 5.51 20.53 19.69
C ILE A 87 5.24 19.61 18.49
N ARG A 88 6.00 18.52 18.39
CA ARG A 88 5.91 17.55 17.29
C ARG A 88 5.64 16.16 17.84
N TYR A 89 4.92 15.37 17.06
CA TYR A 89 4.85 13.94 17.32
C TYR A 89 6.19 13.29 16.97
N VAL A 90 6.73 12.53 17.92
CA VAL A 90 7.98 11.77 17.74
C VAL A 90 7.64 10.29 17.86
N PRO A 91 7.72 9.49 16.78
CA PRO A 91 7.39 8.07 16.87
C PRO A 91 8.39 7.32 17.76
N PRO A 92 7.98 6.21 18.40
CA PRO A 92 8.89 5.33 19.15
C PRO A 92 10.13 4.94 18.34
N ARG A 93 11.27 4.76 19.02
CA ARG A 93 12.57 4.55 18.34
C ARG A 93 12.59 3.31 17.43
N ASN A 94 11.87 2.26 17.83
CA ASN A 94 11.78 0.98 17.13
C ASN A 94 10.64 0.93 16.09
N TRP A 95 9.86 2.01 15.92
CA TRP A 95 8.80 2.05 14.92
C TRP A 95 9.35 2.32 13.51
N THR A 96 8.80 1.61 12.53
CA THR A 96 9.12 1.75 11.11
C THR A 96 7.88 2.12 10.29
N PRO A 97 8.00 2.86 9.17
CA PRO A 97 6.85 3.29 8.35
C PRO A 97 5.98 2.17 7.78
N SER A 98 6.53 0.96 7.66
CA SER A 98 5.82 -0.23 7.21
C SER A 98 4.86 -0.80 8.27
N GLN A 99 4.95 -0.32 9.52
CA GLN A 99 4.10 -0.73 10.62
C GLN A 99 3.03 0.32 10.91
N PRO A 100 1.83 -0.09 11.36
CA PRO A 100 0.83 0.86 11.86
C PRO A 100 1.41 1.69 13.01
N LEU A 101 0.97 2.95 13.13
CA LEU A 101 1.39 3.80 14.25
C LEU A 101 0.94 3.18 15.58
N PRO A 102 1.79 3.12 16.62
CA PRO A 102 1.43 2.58 17.92
C PRO A 102 0.26 3.34 18.55
N ARG A 103 -0.69 2.61 19.14
CA ARG A 103 -1.89 3.19 19.75
C ARG A 103 -2.15 2.65 21.16
N LYS A 104 -2.76 3.47 22.00
CA LYS A 104 -3.27 3.11 23.34
C LYS A 104 -4.46 4.00 23.67
N GLY A 105 -5.55 3.42 24.18
CA GLY A 105 -6.75 4.17 24.57
C GLY A 105 -7.34 5.03 23.45
N GLY A 106 -7.29 4.57 22.20
CA GLY A 106 -7.76 5.31 21.03
C GLY A 106 -6.79 6.36 20.47
N GLY A 107 -5.77 6.78 21.21
CA GLY A 107 -4.76 7.75 20.76
C GLY A 107 -3.46 7.13 20.24
N HIS A 108 -2.62 7.94 19.60
CA HIS A 108 -1.28 7.54 19.15
C HIS A 108 -0.25 7.72 20.28
N ILE A 109 0.61 6.72 20.50
CA ILE A 109 1.64 6.80 21.53
C ILE A 109 2.92 7.38 20.91
N ASP A 110 3.48 8.42 21.51
CA ASP A 110 4.77 8.94 21.11
C ASP A 110 5.95 8.26 21.83
N ARG A 111 7.17 8.63 21.44
CA ARG A 111 8.42 8.10 22.00
C ARG A 111 8.57 8.33 23.51
N PHE A 112 7.91 9.33 24.06
CA PHE A 112 7.97 9.68 25.48
C PHE A 112 6.86 9.02 26.28
N GLY A 113 5.93 8.34 25.61
CA GLY A 113 4.78 7.67 26.22
C GLY A 113 3.54 8.55 26.32
N ASN A 114 3.54 9.75 25.73
CA ASN A 114 2.34 10.59 25.69
C ASN A 114 1.34 10.01 24.70
N ILE A 115 0.06 10.23 24.98
CA ILE A 115 -1.04 9.71 24.16
C ILE A 115 -1.70 10.88 23.44
N TRP A 116 -1.71 10.83 22.12
CA TRP A 116 -2.26 11.85 21.25
C TRP A 116 -3.67 11.42 20.81
N THR A 117 -4.70 12.04 21.37
CA THR A 117 -6.10 11.82 21.02
C THR A 117 -6.66 13.00 20.25
N LYS A 118 -7.63 12.76 19.36
CA LYS A 118 -8.32 13.86 18.66
C LYS A 118 -9.27 14.55 19.64
N GLY A 119 -9.07 15.83 19.87
CA GLY A 119 -9.95 16.69 20.65
C GLY A 119 -10.78 17.63 19.76
N PRO A 120 -11.63 18.49 20.35
CA PRO A 120 -12.31 19.54 19.60
C PRO A 120 -11.30 20.56 19.05
N SER A 121 -11.65 21.23 17.95
CA SER A 121 -10.85 22.33 17.42
C SER A 121 -11.22 23.66 18.07
N ARG A 122 -10.24 24.43 18.51
CA ARG A 122 -10.38 25.85 18.86
C ARG A 122 -9.61 26.75 17.88
N THR A 123 -8.75 26.15 17.05
CA THR A 123 -7.94 26.82 16.05
C THR A 123 -8.71 27.02 14.75
N LYS A 124 -8.89 28.28 14.35
CA LYS A 124 -9.59 28.64 13.11
C LYS A 124 -8.97 27.96 11.89
N GLY A 125 -9.79 27.20 11.16
CA GLY A 125 -9.40 26.51 9.93
C GLY A 125 -8.69 25.17 10.14
N GLU A 126 -8.58 24.68 11.38
CA GLU A 126 -8.13 23.31 11.66
C GLU A 126 -9.34 22.44 12.06
N PRO A 127 -9.47 21.20 11.54
CA PRO A 127 -10.62 20.35 11.82
C PRO A 127 -10.67 19.80 13.26
N PHE A 128 -9.51 19.72 13.92
CA PHE A 128 -9.39 19.27 15.31
C PHE A 128 -8.03 19.74 15.87
N GLU A 129 -7.88 19.63 17.19
CA GLU A 129 -6.59 19.74 17.89
C GLU A 129 -6.24 18.40 18.52
N TRP A 130 -4.95 18.13 18.65
CA TRP A 130 -4.48 16.97 19.41
C TRP A 130 -4.57 17.28 20.89
N ASP A 131 -5.38 16.54 21.61
CA ASP A 131 -5.32 16.47 23.06
C ASP A 131 -4.21 15.47 23.43
N VAL A 132 -3.10 15.98 23.93
CA VAL A 132 -1.90 15.22 24.26
C VAL A 132 -1.87 14.97 25.76
N GLN A 133 -2.27 13.76 26.15
CA GLN A 133 -2.24 13.28 27.52
C GLN A 133 -0.79 12.97 27.91
N LEU A 134 -0.24 13.73 28.86
CA LEU A 134 1.17 13.65 29.23
C LEU A 134 1.46 12.45 30.13
N SER A 135 2.43 11.65 29.72
CA SER A 135 3.05 10.63 30.57
C SER A 135 3.85 11.25 31.72
N LYS A 136 4.30 10.45 32.70
CA LYS A 136 5.21 10.94 33.77
C LYS A 136 6.42 11.71 33.20
N ARG A 137 7.02 11.20 32.12
CA ARG A 137 8.13 11.86 31.42
C ARG A 137 7.67 13.11 30.66
N GLY A 138 6.52 13.04 30.02
CA GLY A 138 5.89 14.18 29.34
C GLY A 138 5.64 15.34 30.29
N LYS A 139 5.13 15.08 31.50
CA LYS A 139 4.89 16.10 32.53
C LYS A 139 6.18 16.78 32.99
N GLN A 140 7.27 16.02 33.15
CA GLN A 140 8.58 16.60 33.49
C GLN A 140 9.11 17.53 32.38
N MET A 141 8.84 17.21 31.10
CA MET A 141 9.35 17.97 29.96
C MET A 141 8.45 19.14 29.55
N LEU A 142 7.14 18.95 29.60
CA LEU A 142 6.13 19.82 29.00
C LEU A 142 5.04 20.25 29.98
N GLY A 143 5.03 19.73 31.21
CA GLY A 143 3.99 20.04 32.20
C GLY A 143 3.92 21.53 32.54
N HIS A 144 5.03 22.26 32.47
CA HIS A 144 5.06 23.72 32.66
C HIS A 144 4.39 24.50 31.52
N LEU A 145 4.14 23.86 30.38
CA LEU A 145 3.39 24.44 29.26
C LEU A 145 1.90 24.15 29.35
N SER A 146 1.51 23.25 30.26
CA SER A 146 0.14 22.80 30.46
C SER A 146 -0.49 23.59 31.59
N ARG A 147 -1.74 23.98 31.42
CA ARG A 147 -2.48 24.70 32.45
C ARG A 147 -2.68 23.87 33.73
N ASP A 148 -2.89 22.56 33.59
CA ASP A 148 -3.12 21.63 34.71
C ASP A 148 -1.94 20.66 34.95
N GLY A 149 -0.88 20.79 34.15
CA GLY A 149 0.29 19.92 34.18
C GLY A 149 0.03 18.50 33.66
N SER A 150 -1.15 18.19 33.13
CA SER A 150 -1.59 16.83 32.81
C SER A 150 -1.77 16.58 31.31
N HIS A 151 -2.25 17.56 30.56
CA HIS A 151 -2.45 17.45 29.11
C HIS A 151 -2.16 18.77 28.40
N LEU A 152 -1.99 18.70 27.08
CA LEU A 152 -1.77 19.86 26.21
C LEU A 152 -2.63 19.74 24.97
N ASN A 153 -3.27 20.82 24.56
CA ASN A 153 -3.84 20.87 23.22
C ASN A 153 -2.80 21.39 22.23
N VAL A 154 -2.63 20.64 21.14
CA VAL A 154 -1.63 20.90 20.12
C VAL A 154 -2.30 20.95 18.75
N SER A 155 -2.17 22.10 18.08
CA SER A 155 -2.66 22.29 16.72
C SER A 155 -1.96 21.35 15.72
N LEU A 156 -2.54 21.14 14.55
CA LEU A 156 -1.95 20.33 13.47
C LEU A 156 -0.60 20.86 12.96
N LYS A 157 -0.29 22.12 13.29
CA LYS A 157 0.99 22.80 12.99
C LYS A 157 2.00 22.75 14.15
N GLY A 158 1.67 22.06 15.25
CA GLY A 158 2.57 21.89 16.39
C GLY A 158 2.67 23.11 17.31
N ARG A 159 1.59 23.88 17.41
CA ARG A 159 1.46 25.01 18.34
C ARG A 159 0.63 24.59 19.54
N ILE A 160 1.00 25.04 20.73
CA ILE A 160 0.18 24.82 21.93
C ILE A 160 -1.00 25.78 21.87
N THR A 161 -2.19 25.26 22.08
CA THR A 161 -3.47 26.00 22.01
C THR A 161 -4.18 26.04 23.37
N HIS A 162 -3.89 25.10 24.26
CA HIS A 162 -4.38 25.06 25.65
C HIS A 162 -3.43 24.26 26.55
#